data_AF-A0A9W6XB78-F1
#
_entry.id   AF-A0A9W6XB78-F1
#
_cell.length_a   1.000
_cell.length_b   1.000
_cell.length_c   1.000
_cell.angle_alpha   90.00
_cell.angle_beta   90.00
_cell.angle_gamma   90.00
#
_symmetry.space_group_name_H-M   'P 1'
#
loop_
_entity.id
_entity.type
_entity.pdbx_description
1 polymer ?
#
loop_
_entity_poly.entity_id
_entity_poly.type
_entity_poly.pdbx_seq_one_letter_code
_entity_poly.pdbx_strand_id
1 'polypeptide(L)'
;MPDLWDEYFGFVPKETGQAVVVGSWGAQMKDKNKKWANAVSAYLEKKSIGSFFWAFNPQSADTGGFVKDDWVTPIDERVALLESLPTN
;
A
#
# COMPACT_ATOMS: atom_id res chain seq x y z
N MET A 1 2.18 14.76 -1.00
CA MET A 1 1.30 13.57 -1.06
C MET A 1 0.63 13.30 0.29
N PRO A 2 1.34 13.30 1.44
CA PRO A 2 0.70 13.09 2.75
C PRO A 2 -0.51 14.01 2.99
N ASP A 3 -0.36 15.29 2.67
CA ASP A 3 -1.43 16.29 2.88
C ASP A 3 -2.72 15.97 2.11
N LEU A 4 -2.59 15.40 0.90
CA LEU A 4 -3.74 15.02 0.08
C LEU A 4 -4.49 13.82 0.68
N TRP A 5 -3.76 12.82 1.17
CA TRP A 5 -4.39 11.65 1.80
C TRP A 5 -5.01 11.99 3.16
N ASP A 6 -4.40 12.93 3.89
CA ASP A 6 -4.97 13.46 5.13
C ASP A 6 -6.32 14.14 4.84
N GLU A 7 -6.44 14.93 3.78
CA GLU A 7 -7.70 15.58 3.38
C GLU A 7 -8.80 14.59 2.99
N TYR A 8 -8.46 13.48 2.31
CA TYR A 8 -9.47 12.54 1.83
C TYR A 8 -9.93 11.50 2.85
N PHE A 9 -9.01 10.94 3.65
CA PHE A 9 -9.36 9.86 4.57
C PHE A 9 -8.50 9.81 5.83
N GLY A 10 -7.27 10.33 5.79
CA GLY A 10 -6.32 10.26 6.92
C GLY A 10 -6.73 11.06 8.15
N PHE A 11 -7.60 12.05 7.98
CA PHE A 11 -8.15 12.82 9.11
C PHE A 11 -9.07 12.00 10.01
N VAL A 12 -9.77 11.00 9.46
CA VAL A 12 -10.88 10.32 10.13
C VAL A 12 -10.47 9.71 11.48
N PRO A 13 -9.37 8.94 11.61
CA PRO A 13 -8.98 8.38 12.91
C PRO A 13 -8.73 9.43 13.99
N LYS A 14 -8.16 10.57 13.61
CA LYS A 14 -7.86 11.66 14.55
C LYS A 14 -9.10 12.45 14.92
N GLU A 15 -10.01 12.69 13.98
CA GLU A 15 -11.17 13.58 14.20
C GLU A 15 -12.40 12.85 14.76
N THR A 16 -12.58 11.58 14.42
CA THR A 16 -13.78 10.81 14.82
C THR A 16 -13.47 9.66 15.76
N GLY A 17 -12.21 9.29 15.91
CA GLY A 17 -11.80 8.08 16.65
C GLY A 17 -12.14 6.77 15.93
N GLN A 18 -12.65 6.82 14.70
CA GLN A 18 -13.00 5.64 13.92
C GLN A 18 -11.81 5.16 13.07
N ALA A 19 -11.64 3.85 13.00
CA ALA A 19 -10.60 3.26 12.18
C ALA A 19 -10.88 3.46 10.68
N VAL A 20 -9.80 3.65 9.92
CA VAL A 20 -9.81 3.59 8.45
C VAL A 20 -8.94 2.42 8.02
N VAL A 21 -9.42 1.71 7.01
CA VAL A 21 -8.65 0.68 6.30
C VAL A 21 -8.67 1.00 4.82
N VAL A 22 -7.50 1.16 4.22
CA VAL A 22 -7.40 1.36 2.76
C VAL A 22 -7.66 0.03 2.06
N GLY A 23 -8.81 -0.06 1.37
CA GLY A 23 -9.28 -1.30 0.77
C GLY A 23 -8.46 -1.81 -0.43
N SER A 24 -7.68 -0.96 -1.09
CA SER A 24 -6.83 -1.35 -2.22
C SER A 24 -5.79 -0.27 -2.52
N TRP A 25 -4.55 -0.70 -2.74
CA TRP A 25 -3.50 0.13 -3.32
C TRP A 25 -2.40 -0.76 -3.92
N GLY A 26 -1.77 -0.30 -4.99
CA GLY A 26 -0.76 -1.06 -5.71
C GLY A 26 -0.20 -0.24 -6.86
N ALA A 27 1.01 -0.58 -7.31
CA ALA A 27 1.62 0.10 -8.45
C ALA A 27 2.73 -0.76 -9.06
N GLN A 28 3.01 -0.60 -10.35
CA GLN A 28 4.24 -1.14 -10.91
C GLN A 28 5.45 -0.46 -10.25
N MET A 29 6.48 -1.21 -9.85
CA MET A 29 7.68 -0.65 -9.20
C MET A 29 8.66 -0.02 -10.20
N LYS A 30 8.16 0.94 -10.98
CA LYS A 30 8.93 1.68 -11.99
C LYS A 30 8.74 3.18 -11.82
N ASP A 31 9.81 3.96 -12.03
CA ASP A 31 9.80 5.42 -12.12
C ASP A 31 8.95 6.13 -11.04
N LYS A 32 7.94 6.92 -11.47
CA LYS A 32 7.04 7.68 -10.60
C LYS A 32 6.14 6.77 -9.76
N ASN A 33 5.78 5.60 -10.27
CA ASN A 33 4.93 4.64 -9.58
C ASN A 33 5.66 4.02 -8.38
N LYS A 34 6.96 3.73 -8.51
CA LYS A 34 7.80 3.30 -7.38
C LYS A 34 7.87 4.37 -6.28
N LYS A 35 8.06 5.64 -6.67
CA LYS A 35 8.05 6.77 -5.72
C LYS A 35 6.71 6.90 -5.00
N TRP A 36 5.61 6.74 -5.74
CA TRP A 36 4.26 6.77 -5.19
C TRP A 36 4.02 5.61 -4.21
N ALA A 37 4.38 4.38 -4.57
CA ALA A 37 4.18 3.20 -3.73
C ALA A 37 4.92 3.32 -2.39
N ASN A 38 6.19 3.74 -2.43
CA ASN A 38 6.97 4.00 -1.22
C ASN A 38 6.36 5.11 -0.35
N ALA A 39 5.84 6.17 -0.98
CA ALA A 39 5.20 7.26 -0.25
C ALA A 39 3.89 6.84 0.42
N VAL A 40 3.07 6.01 -0.25
CA VAL A 40 1.84 5.44 0.35
C VAL A 40 2.20 4.52 1.51
N SER A 41 3.15 3.60 1.33
CA SER A 41 3.55 2.67 2.39
C SER A 41 4.03 3.41 3.63
N ALA A 42 4.96 4.37 3.48
CA ALA A 42 5.45 5.18 4.58
C ALA A 42 4.36 6.02 5.26
N TYR A 43 3.36 6.47 4.50
CA TYR A 43 2.23 7.22 5.05
C TYR A 43 1.30 6.31 5.90
N LEU A 44 0.96 5.13 5.39
CA LEU A 44 0.13 4.15 6.09
C LEU A 44 0.81 3.67 7.38
N GLU A 45 2.11 3.41 7.31
CA GLU A 45 2.95 3.10 8.48
C GLU A 45 2.90 4.24 9.51
N LYS A 46 3.24 5.47 9.10
CA LYS A 46 3.30 6.64 9.99
C LYS A 46 1.96 6.93 10.68
N LYS A 47 0.85 6.68 10.00
CA LYS A 47 -0.51 6.94 10.51
C LYS A 47 -1.14 5.73 11.19
N SER A 48 -0.45 4.59 11.21
CA SER A 48 -0.99 3.31 11.70
C SER A 48 -2.33 2.96 11.03
N ILE A 49 -2.43 3.17 9.72
CA ILE A 49 -3.64 2.87 8.92
C ILE A 49 -3.46 1.51 8.26
N GLY A 50 -4.35 0.58 8.56
CA GLY A 50 -4.37 -0.75 7.94
C GLY A 50 -4.70 -0.68 6.45
N SER A 51 -4.29 -1.70 5.69
CA SER A 51 -4.58 -1.73 4.25
C SER A 51 -4.57 -3.14 3.65
N PHE A 52 -5.19 -3.27 2.47
CA PHE A 52 -5.07 -4.44 1.61
C PHE A 52 -4.26 -4.07 0.36
N PHE A 53 -3.13 -4.76 0.16
CA PHE A 53 -2.31 -4.57 -1.03
C PHE A 53 -2.98 -5.21 -2.26
N TRP A 54 -3.05 -4.45 -3.34
CA TRP A 54 -3.51 -4.92 -4.63
C TRP A 54 -2.32 -5.15 -5.58
N ALA A 55 -2.07 -6.35 -6.08
CA ALA A 55 -2.80 -7.60 -5.84
C ALA A 55 -1.86 -8.67 -5.30
N PHE A 56 -2.44 -9.75 -4.79
CA PHE A 56 -1.72 -11.02 -4.70
C PHE A 56 -1.32 -11.47 -6.12
N ASN A 57 -2.28 -11.45 -7.05
CA ASN A 57 -2.19 -12.01 -8.39
C ASN A 57 -1.11 -11.32 -9.25
N PRO A 58 -0.19 -12.07 -9.88
CA PRO A 58 0.89 -11.52 -10.71
C PRO A 58 0.37 -10.74 -11.93
N GLN A 59 -0.79 -11.16 -12.45
CA GLN A 59 -1.35 -10.70 -13.72
C GLN A 59 -2.25 -9.45 -13.60
N SER A 60 -2.22 -8.72 -12.49
CA SER A 60 -2.90 -7.41 -12.45
C SER A 60 -2.21 -6.46 -13.43
N ALA A 61 -2.87 -6.16 -14.56
CA ALA A 61 -2.26 -5.46 -15.68
C ALA A 61 -1.58 -4.13 -15.29
N ASP A 62 -2.24 -3.36 -14.43
CA ASP A 62 -1.81 -1.98 -14.12
C ASP A 62 -0.82 -1.89 -12.95
N THR A 63 -0.73 -2.94 -12.12
CA THR A 63 0.01 -2.90 -10.85
C THR A 63 1.05 -4.01 -10.70
N GLY A 64 0.87 -5.13 -11.40
CA GLY A 64 1.53 -6.39 -11.08
C GLY A 64 1.02 -6.99 -9.76
N GLY A 65 1.61 -8.11 -9.35
CA GLY A 65 1.25 -8.79 -8.10
C GLY A 65 2.32 -8.74 -7.02
N PHE A 66 1.99 -9.39 -5.90
CA PHE A 66 2.90 -9.72 -4.81
C PHE A 66 3.81 -10.91 -5.17
N VAL A 67 3.27 -11.90 -5.88
CA VAL A 67 4.00 -13.08 -6.36
C VAL A 67 4.37 -12.97 -7.84
N LYS A 68 5.30 -13.82 -8.29
CA LYS A 68 5.67 -14.01 -9.69
C LYS A 68 4.61 -14.81 -10.45
N ASP A 69 4.78 -14.95 -11.77
CA ASP A 69 3.87 -15.68 -12.66
C ASP A 69 3.71 -17.18 -12.30
N ASP A 70 4.56 -17.73 -11.43
CA ASP A 70 4.43 -19.08 -10.87
C ASP A 70 3.40 -19.18 -9.72
N TRP A 71 2.77 -18.06 -9.33
CA TRP A 71 1.75 -17.94 -8.28
C TRP A 71 2.21 -18.28 -6.86
N VAL A 72 3.49 -18.56 -6.65
CA VAL A 72 3.99 -19.02 -5.35
C VAL A 72 5.22 -18.27 -4.86
N THR A 73 6.04 -17.73 -5.77
CA THR A 73 7.29 -17.06 -5.39
C THR A 73 7.03 -15.58 -5.12
N PRO A 74 7.26 -15.08 -3.89
CA PRO A 74 7.15 -13.65 -3.60
C PRO A 74 8.18 -12.83 -4.39
N ILE A 75 7.83 -11.59 -4.65
CA ILE A 75 8.76 -10.61 -5.22
C ILE A 75 9.39 -9.82 -4.05
N ASP A 76 10.71 -9.90 -3.89
CA ASP A 76 11.43 -9.30 -2.75
C ASP A 76 11.13 -7.80 -2.57
N GLU A 77 11.04 -7.05 -3.68
CA GLU A 77 10.70 -5.62 -3.63
C GLU A 77 9.28 -5.38 -3.09
N ARG A 78 8.36 -6.32 -3.28
CA ARG A 78 7.00 -6.25 -2.72
C ARG A 78 6.99 -6.62 -1.25
N VAL A 79 7.77 -7.61 -0.84
CA VAL A 79 7.95 -7.95 0.58
C VAL A 79 8.49 -6.74 1.33
N ALA A 80 9.59 -6.15 0.86
CA ALA A 80 10.21 -4.98 1.49
C ALA A 80 9.27 -3.76 1.54
N LEU A 81 8.42 -3.57 0.52
CA LEU A 81 7.44 -2.48 0.52
C LEU A 81 6.36 -2.62 1.60
N LEU A 82 6.01 -3.85 1.96
CA LEU A 82 4.86 -4.17 2.83
C LEU A 82 5.27 -4.54 4.25
N GLU A 83 6.54 -4.88 4.49
CA GLU A 83 7.04 -5.43 5.76
C GLU A 83 6.81 -4.53 6.97
N SER A 84 6.90 -3.20 6.80
CA SER A 84 6.73 -2.23 7.90
C SER A 84 5.28 -1.83 8.16
N LEU A 85 4.32 -2.33 7.36
CA LEU A 85 2.93 -1.90 7.47
C LEU A 85 2.27 -2.42 8.75
N PRO A 86 1.35 -1.63 9.34
CA PRO A 86 0.72 -1.98 10.59
C PRO A 86 -0.12 -3.26 10.46
N THR A 87 0.13 -4.21 11.35
CA THR A 87 -0.58 -5.50 11.42
C THR A 87 -1.48 -5.65 12.64
N ASN A 88 -1.44 -4.69 13.59
CA ASN A 88 -2.25 -4.65 14.81
C ASN A 88 -2.60 -3.21 15.20
#